data_AF-X1BHP6-F1
#
_entry.id   AF-X1BHP6-F1
#
_cell.length_a   1.000
_cell.length_b   1.000
_cell.length_c   1.000
_cell.angle_alpha   90.00
_cell.angle_beta   90.00
_cell.angle_gamma   90.00
#
_symmetry.space_group_name_H-M   'P 1'
#
loop_
_entity.id
_entity.type
_entity.pdbx_description
1 polymer ?
#
loop_
_entity_poly.entity_id
_entity_poly.type
_entity_poly.pdbx_seq_one_letter_code
_entity_poly.pdbx_strand_id
1 'polypeptide(L)'
;MPKFACISIDSQGQRIESRNEAASIPELSSFLRTRGLTPVSIKEVKPEAFSSQVMRELSSFLQASRIKAMEVAVFFRQLATMLEAGVNLSECLDSLSSQTENQRFALLLRQIREYVAWGRKFSQALSEYPRIFPSLVTEMIAVGEEAGSLDEITSE
;
A
#
# COMPACT_ATOMS: atom_id res chain seq x y z
N MET A 1 21.44 10.29 -10.40
CA MET A 1 22.27 9.08 -10.62
C MET A 1 21.38 7.98 -11.18
N PRO A 2 21.85 7.15 -12.13
CA PRO A 2 21.06 6.04 -12.66
C PRO A 2 20.63 5.07 -11.56
N LYS A 3 19.40 4.56 -11.67
CA LYS A 3 18.87 3.51 -10.79
C LYS A 3 19.05 2.16 -11.45
N PHE A 4 19.42 1.15 -10.69
CA PHE A 4 19.60 -0.20 -11.18
C PHE A 4 18.75 -1.17 -10.37
N ALA A 5 18.10 -2.09 -11.07
CA ALA A 5 17.50 -3.29 -10.47
C ALA A 5 18.54 -4.40 -10.49
N CYS A 6 18.84 -4.94 -9.31
CA CYS A 6 19.88 -5.93 -9.10
C CYS A 6 19.29 -7.20 -8.54
N ILE A 7 19.79 -8.32 -9.04
CA ILE A 7 19.53 -9.64 -8.49
C ILE A 7 20.89 -10.18 -8.07
N SER A 8 21.06 -10.41 -6.79
CA SER A 8 22.31 -10.89 -6.21
C SER A 8 22.08 -12.15 -5.39
N ILE A 9 23.14 -12.89 -5.14
CA ILE A 9 23.11 -14.08 -4.29
C ILE A 9 24.02 -13.82 -3.09
N ASP A 10 23.54 -14.10 -1.89
CA ASP A 10 24.35 -14.02 -0.67
C ASP A 10 25.26 -15.25 -0.49
N SER A 11 26.06 -15.25 0.58
CA SER A 11 26.95 -16.38 0.90
C SER A 11 26.25 -17.72 1.14
N GLN A 12 24.94 -17.72 1.40
CA GLN A 12 24.12 -18.93 1.64
C GLN A 12 23.40 -19.41 0.38
N GLY A 13 23.60 -18.74 -0.76
CA GLY A 13 22.92 -19.08 -2.00
C GLY A 13 21.51 -18.48 -2.11
N GLN A 14 21.10 -17.62 -1.19
CA GLN A 14 19.80 -16.96 -1.24
C GLN A 14 19.81 -15.82 -2.24
N ARG A 15 18.83 -15.82 -3.14
CA ARG A 15 18.62 -14.77 -4.12
C ARG A 15 17.96 -13.55 -3.46
N ILE A 16 18.58 -12.39 -3.64
CA ILE A 16 18.16 -11.09 -3.10
C ILE A 16 17.96 -10.13 -4.25
N GLU A 17 16.75 -9.58 -4.35
CA GLU A 17 16.42 -8.52 -5.31
C GLU A 17 16.54 -7.16 -4.62
N SER A 18 17.35 -6.26 -5.16
CA SER A 18 17.61 -4.93 -4.59
C SER A 18 17.56 -3.85 -5.67
N ARG A 19 17.29 -2.61 -5.23
CA ARG A 19 17.38 -1.42 -6.08
C ARG A 19 18.46 -0.50 -5.53
N ASN A 20 19.39 -0.09 -6.39
CA ASN A 20 20.55 0.68 -5.99
C ASN A 20 20.83 1.81 -6.99
N GLU A 21 21.31 2.94 -6.48
CA GLU A 21 21.82 4.04 -7.31
C GLU A 21 23.34 3.94 -7.41
N ALA A 22 23.87 4.07 -8.61
CA ALA A 22 25.31 4.08 -8.88
C ALA A 22 25.60 4.94 -10.12
N ALA A 23 26.82 5.45 -10.26
CA ALA A 23 27.22 6.15 -11.47
C ALA A 23 27.51 5.17 -12.63
N SER A 24 27.81 3.90 -12.33
CA SER A 24 28.06 2.87 -13.36
C SER A 24 27.84 1.43 -12.86
N ILE A 25 27.68 0.47 -13.80
CA ILE A 25 27.57 -0.96 -13.48
C ILE A 25 28.80 -1.50 -12.71
N PRO A 26 30.06 -1.16 -13.07
CA PRO A 26 31.24 -1.61 -12.32
C PRO A 26 31.26 -1.13 -10.86
N GLU A 27 30.88 0.13 -10.62
CA GLU A 27 30.77 0.68 -9.26
C GLU A 27 29.73 -0.08 -8.44
N LEU A 28 28.56 -0.35 -9.03
CA LEU A 28 27.50 -1.08 -8.37
C LEU A 28 27.86 -2.54 -8.07
N SER A 29 28.52 -3.21 -9.02
CA SER A 29 29.03 -4.58 -8.83
C SER A 29 30.03 -4.65 -7.67
N SER A 30 30.95 -3.67 -7.60
CA SER A 30 31.92 -3.56 -6.49
C SER A 30 31.22 -3.31 -5.15
N PHE A 31 30.22 -2.42 -5.14
CA PHE A 31 29.41 -2.12 -3.95
C PHE A 31 28.66 -3.36 -3.42
N LEU A 32 28.04 -4.13 -4.31
CA LEU A 32 27.33 -5.37 -3.95
C LEU A 32 28.30 -6.43 -3.41
N ARG A 33 29.45 -6.61 -4.07
CA ARG A 33 30.49 -7.55 -3.61
C ARG A 33 31.05 -7.20 -2.24
N THR A 34 31.23 -5.90 -1.96
CA THR A 34 31.69 -5.41 -0.64
C THR A 34 30.70 -5.76 0.48
N ARG A 35 29.41 -5.92 0.14
CA ARG A 35 28.36 -6.36 1.06
C ARG A 35 28.20 -7.88 1.14
N GLY A 36 29.11 -8.65 0.53
CA GLY A 36 29.00 -10.11 0.48
C GLY A 36 27.93 -10.62 -0.49
N LEU A 37 27.47 -9.78 -1.43
CA LEU A 37 26.47 -10.12 -2.43
C LEU A 37 27.14 -10.33 -3.79
N THR A 38 26.90 -11.47 -4.41
CA THR A 38 27.37 -11.77 -5.77
C THR A 38 26.30 -11.37 -6.78
N PRO A 39 26.53 -10.36 -7.63
CA PRO A 39 25.54 -9.94 -8.61
C PRO A 39 25.36 -10.97 -9.73
N VAL A 40 24.12 -11.36 -10.00
CA VAL A 40 23.71 -12.29 -11.06
C VAL A 40 23.14 -11.54 -12.27
N SER A 41 22.37 -10.49 -12.02
CA SER A 41 21.79 -9.65 -13.07
C SER A 41 21.71 -8.22 -12.58
N ILE A 42 22.28 -7.28 -13.36
CA ILE A 42 22.17 -5.85 -13.12
C ILE A 42 21.51 -5.24 -14.35
N LYS A 43 20.33 -4.64 -14.17
CA LYS A 43 19.61 -3.93 -15.23
C LYS A 43 19.48 -2.46 -14.85
N GLU A 44 19.92 -1.59 -15.75
CA GLU A 44 19.65 -0.16 -15.62
C GLU A 44 18.15 0.10 -15.78
N VAL A 45 17.58 0.77 -14.79
CA VAL A 45 16.21 1.26 -14.87
C VAL A 45 16.30 2.63 -15.52
N LYS A 46 15.97 2.68 -16.81
CA LYS A 46 15.96 3.93 -17.58
C LYS A 46 15.12 4.98 -16.84
N PRO A 47 15.59 6.24 -16.75
CA PRO A 47 14.81 7.35 -16.19
C PRO A 47 13.44 7.48 -16.84
N GLU A 48 13.35 7.13 -18.13
CA GLU A 48 12.12 7.06 -18.94
C GLU A 48 11.10 6.04 -18.43
N ALA A 49 11.55 4.90 -17.90
CA ALA A 49 10.66 3.88 -17.34
C ALA A 49 10.12 4.32 -15.97
N PHE A 50 10.96 4.97 -15.17
CA PHE A 50 10.55 5.58 -13.90
C PHE A 50 9.61 6.78 -14.13
N SER A 51 9.95 7.67 -15.08
CA SER A 51 9.12 8.82 -15.43
C SER A 51 7.81 8.43 -16.11
N SER A 52 7.81 7.42 -16.98
CA SER A 52 6.57 6.91 -17.59
C SER A 52 5.69 6.16 -16.61
N GLN A 53 6.25 5.43 -15.65
CA GLN A 53 5.47 4.78 -14.60
C GLN A 53 4.85 5.83 -13.66
N VAL A 54 5.64 6.79 -13.18
CA VAL A 54 5.14 7.91 -12.37
C VAL A 54 4.09 8.72 -13.15
N MET A 55 4.31 8.99 -14.43
CA MET A 55 3.33 9.70 -15.28
C MET A 55 2.06 8.89 -15.51
N ARG A 56 2.14 7.57 -15.68
CA ARG A 56 0.97 6.69 -15.79
C ARG A 56 0.15 6.71 -14.50
N GLU A 57 0.80 6.55 -13.35
CA GLU A 57 0.15 6.62 -12.03
C GLU A 57 -0.49 8.00 -11.79
N LEU A 58 0.19 9.08 -12.17
CA LEU A 58 -0.36 10.43 -12.07
C LEU A 58 -1.56 10.64 -13.00
N SER A 59 -1.47 10.16 -14.25
CA SER A 59 -2.56 10.28 -15.23
C SER A 59 -3.79 9.48 -14.82
N SER A 60 -3.57 8.28 -14.26
CA SER A 60 -4.64 7.41 -13.81
C SER A 60 -5.29 7.96 -12.53
N PHE A 61 -4.51 8.59 -11.65
CA PHE A 61 -5.02 9.33 -10.50
C PHE A 61 -5.84 10.57 -10.89
N LEU A 62 -5.39 11.34 -11.89
CA LEU A 62 -6.13 12.51 -12.38
C LEU A 62 -7.43 12.13 -13.11
N GLN A 63 -7.43 10.97 -13.79
CA GLN A 63 -8.62 10.40 -14.42
C GLN A 63 -9.52 9.65 -13.45
N ALA A 64 -9.04 9.32 -12.25
CA ALA A 64 -9.83 8.59 -11.26
C ALA A 64 -11.06 9.42 -10.86
N SER A 65 -12.22 8.76 -10.95
CA SER A 65 -13.50 9.34 -10.62
C SER A 65 -13.55 9.76 -9.13
N ARG A 66 -14.37 10.76 -8.83
CA ARG A 66 -14.67 11.13 -7.45
C ARG A 66 -15.23 9.92 -6.71
N ILE A 67 -14.76 9.69 -5.49
CA ILE A 67 -15.25 8.64 -4.61
C ILE A 67 -16.71 8.94 -4.26
N LYS A 68 -17.61 8.02 -4.63
CA LYS A 68 -19.04 8.13 -4.37
C LYS A 68 -19.39 7.54 -3.00
N ALA A 69 -20.44 8.06 -2.37
CA ALA A 69 -20.94 7.52 -1.10
C ALA A 69 -21.28 6.02 -1.19
N MET A 70 -21.80 5.57 -2.34
CA MET A 70 -22.10 4.15 -2.57
C MET A 70 -20.84 3.27 -2.50
N GLU A 71 -19.69 3.75 -2.97
CA GLU A 71 -18.43 2.99 -2.90
C GLU A 71 -17.97 2.83 -1.45
N VAL A 72 -18.11 3.90 -0.65
CA VAL A 72 -17.80 3.86 0.79
C VAL A 72 -18.74 2.89 1.53
N ALA A 73 -20.03 2.89 1.21
CA ALA A 73 -21.00 1.97 1.81
C ALA A 73 -20.71 0.50 1.43
N VAL A 74 -20.35 0.23 0.18
CA VAL A 74 -19.94 -1.11 -0.26
C VAL A 74 -18.68 -1.56 0.48
N PHE A 75 -17.70 -0.67 0.63
CA PHE A 75 -16.48 -0.93 1.39
C PHE A 75 -16.78 -1.36 2.83
N PHE A 76 -17.61 -0.62 3.57
CA PHE A 76 -17.94 -0.97 4.96
C PHE A 76 -18.68 -2.31 5.06
N ARG A 77 -19.64 -2.57 4.16
CA ARG A 77 -20.34 -3.86 4.14
C ARG A 77 -19.39 -5.04 3.90
N GLN A 78 -18.46 -4.90 2.95
CA GLN A 78 -17.48 -5.95 2.67
C GLN A 78 -16.49 -6.11 3.83
N LEU A 79 -16.09 -5.00 4.45
CA LEU A 79 -15.24 -5.01 5.63
C LEU A 79 -15.91 -5.75 6.79
N ALA A 80 -17.19 -5.48 7.07
CA ALA A 80 -17.98 -6.15 8.09
C ALA A 80 -17.98 -7.67 7.86
N THR A 81 -18.32 -8.13 6.65
CA THR A 81 -18.34 -9.56 6.32
C THR A 81 -16.98 -10.23 6.55
N MET A 82 -15.87 -9.54 6.24
CA MET A 82 -14.54 -10.11 6.45
C MET A 82 -14.15 -10.13 7.94
N LEU A 83 -14.51 -9.08 8.70
CA LEU A 83 -14.27 -9.01 10.14
C LEU A 83 -15.10 -10.05 10.91
N GLU A 84 -16.38 -10.23 10.56
CA GLU A 84 -17.26 -11.30 11.08
C GLU A 84 -16.68 -12.69 10.80
N ALA A 85 -16.01 -12.88 9.66
CA ALA A 85 -15.32 -14.11 9.30
C ALA A 85 -13.98 -14.29 10.05
N GLY A 86 -13.60 -13.37 10.93
CA GLY A 86 -12.37 -13.41 11.73
C GLY A 86 -11.11 -12.99 10.97
N VAL A 87 -11.23 -12.38 9.79
CA VAL A 87 -10.09 -11.83 9.06
C VAL A 87 -9.60 -10.57 9.77
N ASN A 88 -8.29 -10.45 9.96
CA ASN A 88 -7.74 -9.28 10.64
C ASN A 88 -7.90 -8.01 9.78
N LEU A 89 -8.06 -6.85 10.45
CA LEU A 89 -8.32 -5.58 9.77
C LEU A 89 -7.28 -5.21 8.70
N SER A 90 -5.99 -5.47 8.94
CA SER A 90 -4.93 -5.12 7.97
C SER A 90 -5.07 -5.91 6.67
N GLU A 91 -5.42 -7.19 6.77
CA GLU A 91 -5.68 -8.09 5.63
C GLU A 91 -7.01 -7.75 4.93
N CYS A 92 -8.05 -7.37 5.68
CA CYS A 92 -9.28 -6.83 5.10
C CYS A 92 -8.99 -5.60 4.24
N LEU A 93 -8.25 -4.62 4.78
CA LEU A 93 -7.94 -3.39 4.07
C LEU A 93 -7.06 -3.66 2.83
N ASP A 94 -6.09 -4.57 2.91
CA ASP A 94 -5.26 -4.96 1.77
C ASP A 94 -6.11 -5.57 0.65
N SER A 95 -6.94 -6.56 0.99
CA SER A 95 -7.85 -7.23 0.07
C SER A 95 -8.84 -6.25 -0.58
N LEU A 96 -9.53 -5.43 0.21
CA LEU A 96 -10.49 -4.44 -0.29
C LEU A 96 -9.83 -3.39 -1.16
N SER A 97 -8.63 -2.94 -0.82
CA SER A 97 -7.89 -1.98 -1.65
C SER A 97 -7.49 -2.56 -3.02
N SER A 98 -7.28 -3.88 -3.12
CA SER A 98 -6.96 -4.56 -4.36
C SER A 98 -8.18 -4.79 -5.26
N GLN A 99 -9.37 -4.95 -4.65
CA GLN A 99 -10.64 -5.18 -5.35
C GLN A 99 -11.38 -3.88 -5.72
N THR A 100 -10.97 -2.75 -5.14
CA THR A 100 -11.60 -1.45 -5.39
C THR A 100 -11.27 -0.94 -6.80
N GLU A 101 -12.30 -0.83 -7.65
CA GLU A 101 -12.14 -0.36 -9.04
C GLU A 101 -11.71 1.12 -9.13
N ASN A 102 -12.22 1.95 -8.22
CA ASN A 102 -11.85 3.36 -8.17
C ASN A 102 -10.44 3.52 -7.62
N GLN A 103 -9.50 3.82 -8.51
CA GLN A 103 -8.09 3.95 -8.15
C GLN A 103 -7.83 4.99 -7.05
N ARG A 104 -8.63 6.06 -6.99
CA ARG A 104 -8.49 7.07 -5.94
C ARG A 104 -8.87 6.51 -4.58
N PHE A 105 -9.93 5.70 -4.54
CA PHE A 105 -10.35 5.05 -3.30
C PHE A 105 -9.40 3.91 -2.91
N ALA A 106 -8.96 3.09 -3.87
CA ALA A 106 -7.97 2.05 -3.66
C ALA A 106 -6.66 2.58 -3.03
N LEU A 107 -6.12 3.68 -3.55
CA LEU A 107 -4.93 4.32 -3.00
C LEU A 107 -5.16 4.83 -1.57
N LEU A 108 -6.32 5.43 -1.31
CA LEU A 108 -6.68 5.88 0.02
C LEU A 108 -6.76 4.71 1.01
N LEU A 109 -7.39 3.59 0.62
CA LEU A 109 -7.48 2.39 1.46
C LEU A 109 -6.11 1.79 1.76
N ARG A 110 -5.19 1.80 0.78
CA ARG A 110 -3.79 1.39 1.02
C ARG A 110 -3.09 2.28 2.04
N GLN A 111 -3.31 3.61 1.96
CA GLN A 111 -2.73 4.55 2.91
C GLN A 111 -3.28 4.33 4.33
N ILE A 112 -4.60 4.08 4.46
CA ILE A 112 -5.21 3.71 5.74
C ILE A 112 -4.61 2.40 6.26
N ARG A 113 -4.45 1.40 5.40
CA ARG A 113 -3.84 0.10 5.75
C ARG A 113 -2.42 0.27 6.28
N GLU A 114 -1.62 1.16 5.71
CA GLU A 114 -0.28 1.49 6.21
C GLU A 114 -0.32 2.11 7.61
N TYR A 115 -1.24 3.05 7.85
CA TYR A 115 -1.41 3.63 9.19
C TYR A 115 -1.78 2.57 10.24
N VAL A 116 -2.71 1.68 9.91
CA VAL A 116 -3.12 0.57 10.79
C VAL A 116 -1.96 -0.41 11.00
N ALA A 117 -1.20 -0.72 9.95
CA ALA A 117 -0.01 -1.58 10.06
C ALA A 117 1.09 -0.98 10.95
N TRP A 118 1.16 0.35 11.06
CA TRP A 118 2.03 1.05 12.01
C TRP A 118 1.43 1.21 13.41
N GLY A 119 0.29 0.59 13.69
CA GLY A 119 -0.36 0.59 14.99
C GLY A 119 -1.19 1.84 15.29
N ARG A 120 -1.48 2.68 14.29
CA ARG A 120 -2.48 3.75 14.46
C ARG A 120 -3.87 3.12 14.52
N LYS A 121 -4.76 3.69 15.33
CA LYS A 121 -6.18 3.33 15.36
C LYS A 121 -6.80 3.55 13.97
N PHE A 122 -7.66 2.65 13.53
CA PHE A 122 -8.41 2.73 12.28
C PHE A 122 -9.28 3.99 12.22
N SER A 123 -9.98 4.30 13.30
CA SER A 123 -10.75 5.54 13.45
C SER A 123 -9.91 6.79 13.19
N GLN A 124 -8.67 6.83 13.72
CA GLN A 124 -7.74 7.93 13.47
C GLN A 124 -7.30 7.98 12.01
N ALA A 125 -7.00 6.84 11.40
CA ALA A 125 -6.63 6.78 9.98
C ALA A 125 -7.77 7.27 9.07
N LEU A 126 -9.03 6.94 9.38
CA LEU A 126 -10.20 7.44 8.67
C LEU A 126 -10.41 8.95 8.85
N SER A 127 -10.15 9.48 10.06
CA SER A 127 -10.36 10.89 10.40
C SER A 127 -9.52 11.88 9.59
N GLU A 128 -8.41 11.42 8.98
CA GLU A 128 -7.58 12.20 8.05
C GLU A 128 -8.33 12.55 6.74
N TYR A 129 -9.47 11.89 6.46
CA TYR A 129 -10.24 12.06 5.23
C TYR A 129 -11.71 12.45 5.49
N PRO A 130 -11.97 13.61 6.14
CA PRO A 130 -13.32 14.00 6.60
C PRO A 130 -14.34 14.24 5.49
N ARG A 131 -13.88 14.42 4.23
CA ARG A 131 -14.77 14.54 3.06
C ARG A 131 -15.35 13.20 2.59
N ILE A 132 -14.76 12.09 3.05
CA ILE A 132 -15.09 10.72 2.65
C ILE A 132 -15.68 9.97 3.83
N PHE A 133 -15.08 10.12 5.01
CA PHE A 133 -15.57 9.58 6.28
C PHE A 133 -16.00 10.73 7.19
N PRO A 134 -17.32 11.01 7.28
CA PRO A 134 -17.84 12.01 8.20
C PRO A 134 -17.45 11.71 9.65
N SER A 135 -17.39 12.74 10.50
CA SER A 135 -16.98 12.59 11.91
C SER A 135 -17.80 11.53 12.65
N LEU A 136 -19.12 11.50 12.41
CA LEU A 136 -20.01 10.50 12.98
C LEU A 136 -19.55 9.06 12.69
N VAL A 137 -19.15 8.77 11.44
CA VAL A 137 -18.64 7.44 11.05
C VAL A 137 -17.34 7.15 11.80
N THR A 138 -16.42 8.11 11.86
CA THR A 138 -15.13 7.88 12.54
C THR A 138 -15.29 7.72 14.06
N GLU A 139 -16.26 8.38 14.66
CA GLU A 139 -16.62 8.25 16.08
C GLU A 139 -17.22 6.88 16.37
N MET A 140 -18.14 6.40 15.53
CA MET A 140 -18.70 5.05 15.66
C MET A 140 -17.61 3.98 15.55
N ILE A 141 -16.72 4.10 14.57
CA ILE A 141 -15.58 3.19 14.41
C ILE A 141 -14.65 3.23 15.62
N ALA A 142 -14.42 4.40 16.22
CA ALA A 142 -13.60 4.52 17.43
C ALA A 142 -14.23 3.77 18.62
N VAL A 143 -15.56 3.80 18.76
CA VAL A 143 -16.30 3.04 19.76
C VAL A 143 -16.16 1.53 19.51
N GLY A 144 -16.35 1.08 18.27
CA GLY A 144 -16.17 -0.32 17.88
C GLY A 144 -14.76 -0.84 18.08
N GLU A 145 -13.74 -0.03 17.76
CA GLU A 145 -12.33 -0.36 18.03
C GLU A 145 -12.04 -0.57 19.52
N GLU A 146 -12.56 0.30 20.38
CA GLU A 146 -12.31 0.23 21.82
C GLU A 146 -13.08 -0.93 22.48
N ALA A 147 -14.28 -1.23 21.98
CA ALA A 147 -15.10 -2.35 22.44
C ALA A 147 -14.66 -3.71 21.87
N GLY A 148 -13.83 -3.72 20.83
CA GLY A 148 -13.45 -4.93 20.10
C GLY A 148 -14.56 -5.50 19.21
N SER A 149 -15.55 -4.69 18.84
CA SER A 149 -16.74 -5.05 18.06
C SER A 149 -16.84 -4.26 16.75
N LEU A 150 -15.71 -4.16 16.02
CA LEU A 150 -15.66 -3.47 14.73
C LEU A 150 -16.57 -4.10 13.67
N ASP A 151 -16.74 -5.40 13.71
CA ASP A 151 -17.66 -6.18 12.88
C ASP A 151 -19.11 -5.68 13.06
N GLU A 152 -19.58 -5.55 14.30
CA GLU A 152 -20.93 -5.05 14.60
C GLU A 152 -21.14 -3.62 14.05
N ILE A 153 -20.22 -2.70 14.34
CA ILE A 153 -20.33 -1.30 13.93
C ILE A 153 -20.27 -1.12 12.40
N THR A 154 -19.52 -1.97 11.69
CA THR A 154 -19.40 -1.85 10.23
C THR A 154 -20.56 -2.48 9.46
N SER A 155 -21.40 -3.26 10.14
CA SER A 155 -22.58 -3.91 9.56
C SER A 155 -23.84 -3.02 9.50
N GLU A 156 -23.90 -1.97 10.33
CA GLU A 156 -25.01 -0.99 10.43
C GLU A 156 -24.81 0.26 9.55
#